data_AF-A0A0R3TVC6-F1
#
_entry.id   AF-A0A0R3TVC6-F1
#
_cell.length_a   1.000
_cell.length_b   1.000
_cell.length_c   1.000
_cell.angle_alpha   90.00
_cell.angle_beta   90.00
_cell.angle_gamma   90.00
#
_symmetry.space_group_name_H-M   'P 1'
#
loop_
_entity.id
_entity.type
_entity.pdbx_description
1 polymer ?
#
loop_
_entity_poly.entity_id
_entity_poly.type
_entity_poly.pdbx_seq_one_letter_code
_entity_poly.pdbx_strand_id
1 'polypeptide(L)'
;MPPTHQKERLVCTDVSATRLERLRIVLNGFACGIGRDRPGLPDVEVYSTPSLLRNSKTRSGQLFSRVLVDVPCSTDRDALTSVSGGYFARGKSSERINLPETQKRLLR
;
A
#
# COMPACT_ATOMS: atom_id res chain seq x y z
N MET A 1 13.25 -5.14 -34.65
CA MET A 1 12.91 -4.18 -33.57
C MET A 1 13.48 -4.71 -32.27
N PRO A 2 14.21 -3.91 -31.48
CA PRO A 2 14.62 -4.34 -30.15
C PRO A 2 13.37 -4.49 -29.26
N PRO A 3 13.36 -5.44 -28.31
CA PRO A 3 12.28 -5.52 -27.34
C PRO A 3 12.25 -4.21 -26.54
N THR A 4 11.11 -3.54 -26.53
CA THR A 4 10.83 -2.46 -25.60
C THR A 4 10.83 -3.07 -24.20
N HIS A 5 11.96 -2.97 -23.49
CA HIS A 5 12.00 -3.27 -22.06
C HIS A 5 11.00 -2.32 -21.38
N GLN A 6 9.82 -2.84 -21.05
CA GLN A 6 8.84 -2.12 -20.28
C GLN A 6 9.45 -1.90 -18.90
N LYS A 7 9.83 -0.65 -18.59
CA LYS A 7 10.42 -0.31 -17.29
C LYS A 7 9.47 -0.79 -16.19
N GLU A 8 10.00 -1.56 -15.26
CA GLU A 8 9.22 -2.04 -14.12
C GLU A 8 8.78 -0.84 -13.28
N ARG A 9 7.49 -0.79 -12.97
CA ARG A 9 6.87 0.30 -12.19
C ARG A 9 6.23 -0.26 -10.94
N LEU A 10 6.62 0.28 -9.80
CA LEU A 10 6.06 -0.03 -8.48
C LEU A 10 5.27 1.16 -7.96
N VAL A 11 4.00 0.92 -7.63
CA VAL A 11 3.14 1.91 -6.98
C VAL A 11 2.77 1.40 -5.60
N CYS A 12 3.17 2.12 -4.57
CA CYS A 12 2.84 1.81 -3.19
C CYS A 12 1.75 2.75 -2.67
N THR A 13 0.79 2.22 -1.92
CA THR A 13 -0.28 3.02 -1.35
C THR A 13 -0.69 2.58 0.05
N ASP A 14 -1.13 3.53 0.84
CA ASP A 14 -1.69 3.34 2.19
C ASP A 14 -2.66 4.51 2.46
N VAL A 15 -3.61 4.32 3.36
CA VAL A 15 -4.56 5.36 3.77
C VAL A 15 -3.96 6.30 4.82
N SER A 16 -2.96 5.83 5.58
CA SER A 16 -2.34 6.57 6.67
C SER A 16 -1.12 7.37 6.21
N ALA A 17 -1.18 8.69 6.36
CA ALA A 17 -0.07 9.59 6.02
C ALA A 17 1.22 9.29 6.80
N THR A 18 1.10 8.94 8.09
CA THR A 18 2.26 8.64 8.95
C THR A 18 2.93 7.32 8.54
N ARG A 19 2.14 6.31 8.14
CA ARG A 19 2.68 5.05 7.60
C ARG A 19 3.34 5.26 6.24
N LEU A 20 2.78 6.09 5.38
CA LEU A 20 3.43 6.47 4.12
C LEU A 20 4.77 7.15 4.35
N GLU A 21 4.87 8.03 5.35
CA GLU A 21 6.14 8.69 5.64
C GLU A 21 7.22 7.70 6.08
N ARG A 22 6.86 6.77 6.97
CA ARG A 22 7.75 5.65 7.34
C ARG A 22 8.16 4.83 6.12
N LEU A 23 7.23 4.55 5.21
CA LEU A 23 7.53 3.84 3.96
C LEU A 23 8.52 4.62 3.08
N ARG A 24 8.38 5.95 2.96
CA ARG A 24 9.33 6.78 2.20
C ARG A 24 10.74 6.70 2.78
N ILE A 25 10.86 6.78 4.10
CA ILE A 25 12.14 6.65 4.81
C ILE A 25 12.77 5.29 4.48
N VAL A 26 12.00 4.20 4.56
CA VAL A 26 12.51 2.85 4.27
C VAL A 26 12.92 2.71 2.80
N LEU A 27 12.09 3.16 1.86
CA LEU A 27 12.40 3.03 0.43
C LEU A 27 13.66 3.80 0.04
N ASN A 28 13.86 4.99 0.60
CA ASN A 28 15.04 5.82 0.31
C ASN A 28 16.28 5.35 1.07
N GLY A 29 16.14 4.72 2.24
CA GLY A 29 17.28 4.27 3.05
C GLY A 29 17.77 2.86 2.72
N PHE A 30 16.87 1.95 2.34
CA PHE A 30 17.17 0.51 2.27
C PHE A 30 16.76 -0.17 0.94
N ALA A 31 16.01 0.51 0.08
CA ALA A 31 15.57 -0.04 -1.21
C ALA A 31 16.17 0.75 -2.38
N CYS A 32 15.49 0.72 -3.53
CA CYS A 32 15.91 1.43 -4.74
C CYS A 32 15.54 2.93 -4.74
N GLY A 33 14.98 3.48 -3.66
CA GLY A 33 14.53 4.86 -3.57
C GLY A 33 13.26 5.17 -4.37
N ILE A 34 12.69 6.35 -4.15
CA ILE A 34 11.51 6.86 -4.87
C ILE A 34 11.97 7.74 -6.04
N GLY A 35 11.36 7.56 -7.22
CA GLY A 35 11.68 8.36 -8.40
C GLY A 35 11.30 7.69 -9.71
N ARG A 36 11.40 8.45 -10.80
CA ARG A 36 11.17 7.98 -12.18
C ARG A 36 12.40 8.19 -13.04
N ASP A 37 12.51 7.41 -14.11
CA ASP A 37 13.52 7.54 -15.17
C ASP A 37 14.97 7.41 -14.68
N ARG A 38 15.17 6.60 -13.64
CA ARG A 38 16.49 6.32 -13.08
C ARG A 38 17.16 5.18 -13.84
N PRO A 39 18.38 5.35 -14.37
CA PRO A 39 19.05 4.31 -15.15
C PRO A 39 19.20 3.01 -14.36
N GLY A 40 18.74 1.89 -14.94
CA GLY A 40 18.85 0.56 -14.34
C GLY A 40 17.98 0.30 -13.10
N LEU A 41 17.10 1.24 -12.73
CA LEU A 41 16.21 1.11 -11.57
C LEU A 41 14.74 1.19 -11.98
N PRO A 42 13.83 0.54 -11.22
CA PRO A 42 12.41 0.69 -11.45
C PRO A 42 11.90 2.09 -11.08
N ASP A 43 10.80 2.47 -11.72
CA ASP A 43 10.04 3.65 -11.33
C ASP A 43 9.25 3.32 -10.06
N VAL A 44 9.45 4.10 -9.00
CA VAL A 44 8.79 3.87 -7.71
C VAL A 44 8.01 5.11 -7.29
N GLU A 45 6.71 4.94 -7.04
CA GLU A 45 5.79 6.01 -6.69
C GLU A 45 5.01 5.68 -5.42
N VAL A 46 4.81 6.67 -4.56
CA VAL A 46 4.10 6.51 -3.27
C VAL A 46 2.94 7.49 -3.19
N TYR A 47 1.71 6.97 -3.08
CA TYR A 47 0.49 7.78 -3.02
C TYR A 47 -0.37 7.40 -1.83
N SER A 48 -1.09 8.37 -1.27
CA SER A 48 -2.26 8.02 -0.45
C SER A 48 -3.33 7.37 -1.32
N THR A 49 -4.05 6.39 -0.75
CA THR A 49 -5.08 5.65 -1.49
C THR A 49 -6.13 6.58 -2.12
N PRO A 50 -6.65 7.62 -1.43
CA PRO A 50 -7.58 8.56 -2.06
C PRO A 50 -6.99 9.30 -3.28
N SER A 51 -5.70 9.65 -3.23
CA SER A 51 -5.01 10.31 -4.35
C SER A 51 -4.78 9.36 -5.52
N LEU A 52 -4.40 8.11 -5.25
CA LEU A 52 -4.26 7.09 -6.28
C LEU A 52 -5.60 6.85 -6.98
N LEU A 53 -6.68 6.71 -6.21
CA LEU A 53 -8.02 6.49 -6.76
C LEU A 53 -8.45 7.66 -7.65
N ARG A 54 -8.27 8.91 -7.23
CA ARG A 54 -8.54 10.09 -8.08
C ARG A 54 -7.76 10.07 -9.39
N ASN A 55 -6.47 9.74 -9.34
CA ASN A 55 -5.61 9.69 -10.51
C ASN A 55 -5.87 8.46 -11.40
N SER A 56 -6.44 7.39 -10.85
CA SER A 56 -6.79 6.18 -11.59
C SER A 56 -8.12 6.31 -12.33
N LYS A 57 -9.08 7.09 -11.82
CA LYS A 57 -10.39 7.30 -12.47
C LYS A 57 -10.28 7.90 -13.87
N THR A 58 -9.17 8.58 -14.18
CA THR A 58 -8.90 9.14 -15.51
C THR A 58 -8.23 8.15 -16.46
N ARG A 59 -7.88 6.94 -16.00
CA ARG A 59 -7.21 5.90 -16.77
C ARG A 59 -8.12 4.67 -16.87
N SER A 60 -8.71 4.44 -18.05
CA SER A 60 -9.46 3.21 -18.33
C SER A 60 -8.53 2.03 -18.62
N GLY A 61 -8.79 0.87 -18.00
CA GLY A 61 -8.08 -0.39 -18.27
C GLY A 61 -7.35 -1.01 -17.07
N GLN A 62 -6.78 -2.20 -17.29
CA GLN A 62 -6.01 -2.93 -16.28
C GLN A 62 -4.67 -2.23 -16.05
N LEU A 63 -4.55 -1.50 -14.93
CA LEU A 63 -3.42 -0.61 -14.65
C LEU A 63 -2.15 -1.34 -14.19
N PHE A 64 -2.30 -2.55 -13.67
CA PHE A 64 -1.22 -3.31 -13.05
C PHE A 64 -1.28 -4.77 -13.50
N SER A 65 -0.13 -5.32 -13.89
CA SER A 65 0.02 -6.74 -14.23
C SER A 65 0.08 -7.63 -12.98
N ARG A 66 0.48 -7.06 -11.84
CA ARG A 66 0.56 -7.72 -10.53
C ARG A 66 0.13 -6.74 -9.44
N VAL A 67 -0.62 -7.23 -8.47
CA VAL A 67 -1.09 -6.44 -7.32
C VAL A 67 -0.85 -7.25 -6.04
N LEU A 68 -0.18 -6.64 -5.07
CA LEU A 68 -0.10 -7.16 -3.71
C LEU A 68 -1.12 -6.40 -2.85
N VAL A 69 -2.05 -7.12 -2.24
CA VAL A 69 -3.03 -6.55 -1.31
C VAL A 69 -2.77 -7.10 0.08
N ASP A 70 -1.92 -6.40 0.83
CA ASP A 70 -1.72 -6.66 2.26
C ASP A 70 -2.78 -5.89 3.06
N VAL A 71 -3.89 -6.55 3.34
CA VAL A 71 -5.07 -5.93 3.96
C VAL A 71 -4.82 -5.65 5.46
N PRO A 72 -5.45 -4.61 6.04
CA PRO A 72 -5.49 -4.49 7.49
C PRO A 72 -6.10 -5.76 8.10
N CYS A 73 -5.45 -6.30 9.11
CA CYS A 73 -5.87 -7.49 9.83
C CYS A 73 -5.82 -7.22 11.34
N SER A 74 -6.29 -8.16 12.14
CA SER A 74 -6.31 -8.03 13.61
C SER A 74 -4.91 -7.92 14.21
N THR A 75 -3.88 -8.27 13.43
CA THR A 75 -2.46 -8.24 13.82
C THR A 75 -2.25 -8.95 15.15
N ASP A 76 -2.77 -10.17 15.30
CA ASP A 76 -2.90 -10.87 16.60
C ASP A 76 -1.62 -10.85 17.44
N ARG A 77 -0.46 -11.10 16.79
CA ARG A 77 0.84 -11.06 17.48
C ARG A 77 1.15 -9.67 18.05
N ASP A 78 0.94 -8.61 17.27
CA ASP A 78 1.17 -7.23 17.71
C ASP A 78 0.13 -6.81 18.76
N ALA A 79 -1.13 -7.21 18.60
CA ALA A 79 -2.20 -6.90 19.54
C ALA A 79 -1.93 -7.47 20.96
N LEU A 80 -1.21 -8.59 21.06
CA LEU A 80 -0.80 -9.17 22.33
C LEU A 80 0.36 -8.42 23.01
N THR A 81 1.19 -7.72 22.23
CA THR A 81 2.40 -7.04 22.74
C THR A 81 2.27 -5.52 22.79
N SER A 82 1.32 -4.96 22.05
CA SER A 82 1.10 -3.52 21.92
C SER A 82 0.32 -2.98 23.10
N VAL A 83 0.85 -1.90 23.70
CA VAL A 83 0.17 -1.15 24.77
C VAL A 83 -1.16 -0.55 24.30
N SER A 84 -1.31 -0.28 22.99
CA SER A 84 -2.55 0.28 22.45
C SER A 84 -3.66 -0.76 22.29
N GLY A 85 -3.35 -2.06 22.34
CA GLY A 85 -4.30 -3.17 22.17
C GLY A 85 -4.86 -3.36 20.76
N GLY A 86 -4.51 -2.49 19.80
CA GLY A 86 -4.94 -2.59 18.40
C GLY A 86 -6.45 -2.75 18.24
N TYR A 87 -6.89 -3.74 17.44
CA TYR A 87 -8.31 -4.06 17.24
C TYR A 87 -8.99 -4.68 18.47
N PHE A 88 -8.24 -5.10 19.49
CA PHE A 88 -8.76 -5.64 20.74
C PHE A 88 -8.89 -4.57 21.84
N ALA A 89 -8.48 -3.34 21.56
CA ALA A 89 -8.64 -2.21 22.45
C ALA A 89 -10.12 -1.88 22.71
N ARG A 90 -10.40 -1.27 23.87
CA ARG A 90 -11.73 -0.79 24.22
C ARG A 90 -12.23 0.21 23.17
N GLY A 91 -13.45 0.01 22.69
CA GLY A 91 -14.08 0.88 21.67
C GLY A 91 -13.81 0.46 20.21
N LYS A 92 -12.96 -0.56 19.97
CA LYS A 92 -12.66 -1.06 18.61
C LYS A 92 -13.49 -2.26 18.18
N SER A 93 -14.45 -2.71 18.99
CA SER A 93 -15.28 -3.89 18.73
C SER A 93 -16.00 -3.82 17.38
N SER A 94 -16.61 -2.68 17.05
CA SER A 94 -17.30 -2.49 15.77
C SER A 94 -16.35 -2.53 14.58
N GLU A 95 -15.16 -1.93 14.68
CA GLU A 95 -14.14 -1.97 13.64
C GLU A 95 -13.61 -3.39 13.43
N ARG A 96 -13.38 -4.13 14.53
CA ARG A 96 -12.94 -5.53 14.50
C ARG A 96 -13.98 -6.46 13.87
N ILE A 97 -15.25 -6.31 14.22
CA ILE A 97 -16.35 -7.11 13.64
C ILE A 97 -16.46 -6.89 12.13
N ASN A 98 -16.26 -5.64 11.67
CA ASN A 98 -16.36 -5.28 10.25
C ASN A 98 -15.05 -5.51 9.45
N LEU A 99 -14.01 -6.05 10.09
CA LEU A 99 -12.71 -6.23 9.47
C LEU A 99 -12.77 -7.21 8.28
N PRO A 100 -13.45 -8.37 8.35
CA PRO A 100 -13.56 -9.28 7.20
C PRO A 100 -14.25 -8.65 6.00
N GLU A 101 -15.31 -7.87 6.21
CA GLU A 101 -16.00 -7.17 5.12
C GLU A 101 -15.14 -6.06 4.50
N THR A 102 -14.31 -5.41 5.30
CA THR A 102 -13.32 -4.46 4.79
C THR A 102 -12.27 -5.15 3.94
N GLN A 103 -11.76 -6.31 4.36
CA GLN A 103 -10.79 -7.10 3.60
C GLN A 103 -11.38 -7.59 2.28
N LYS A 104 -12.60 -8.12 2.29
CA LYS A 104 -13.33 -8.54 1.07
C LYS A 104 -13.47 -7.39 0.07
N ARG A 105 -13.77 -6.17 0.54
CA ARG A 105 -13.90 -5.00 -0.33
C ARG A 105 -12.58 -4.57 -0.96
N LEU A 106 -11.44 -4.77 -0.28
CA LEU A 106 -10.12 -4.42 -0.80
C LEU A 106 -9.59 -5.43 -1.83
N LEU A 107 -10.08 -6.67 -1.81
CA LEU A 107 -9.66 -7.74 -2.70
C LEU A 107 -10.52 -7.88 -3.97
N ARG A 108 -11.63 -7.16 -4.06
CA ARG A 108 -12.52 -7.11 -5.23
C ARG A 108 -12.02 -6.10 -6.26
#